data_AF-A0A1F6FWM6-F1
#
_entry.id   AF-A0A1F6FWM6-F1
#
_cell.length_a   1.000
_cell.length_b   1.000
_cell.length_c   1.000
_cell.angle_alpha   90.00
_cell.angle_beta   90.00
_cell.angle_gamma   90.00
#
_symmetry.space_group_name_H-M   'P 1'
#
loop_
_entity.id
_entity.type
_entity.pdbx_description
1 polymer ?
#
loop_
_entity_poly.entity_id
_entity_poly.type
_entity_poly.pdbx_seq_one_letter_code
_entity_poly.pdbx_strand_id
1 'polypeptide(L)' 'MIDEFLSAANPPAIVGQPQILIVPHAGYVFSAGTAAYAFKTLKNFLYDTVIILGSSHNYPVDGLALYNGDAVATP' A
#
# COMPACT_ATOMS: atom_id res chain seq x y z
N MET A 1 10.52 -4.01 12.48
CA MET A 1 10.69 -3.03 11.38
C MET A 1 9.38 -2.39 10.92
N ILE A 2 8.43 -3.09 10.27
CA ILE A 2 7.19 -2.46 9.76
C ILE A 2 6.38 -1.81 10.90
N ASP A 3 6.24 -2.52 12.02
CA ASP A 3 5.53 -2.02 13.21
C ASP A 3 6.16 -0.75 13.78
N GLU A 4 7.48 -0.58 13.68
CA GLU A 4 8.16 0.63 14.12
C GLU A 4 7.78 1.83 13.25
N PHE A 5 7.75 1.66 11.92
CA PHE A 5 7.31 2.71 11.00
C PHE A 5 5.83 3.06 11.21
N LEU A 6 4.95 2.06 11.39
CA LEU A 6 3.53 2.28 11.69
C LEU A 6 3.34 2.95 13.06
N SER A 7 4.13 2.61 14.06
CA SER A 7 4.08 3.25 15.37
C SER A 7 4.50 4.72 15.26
N ALA A 8 5.60 5.00 14.57
CA ALA A 8 6.17 6.35 14.42
C ALA A 8 5.32 7.30 13.54
N ALA A 9 4.57 6.80 12.56
CA ALA A 9 3.74 7.64 11.69
C ALA A 9 2.64 8.36 12.47
N ASN A 10 2.39 9.64 12.15
CA ASN A 10 1.31 10.42 12.77
C ASN A 10 0.51 11.16 11.68
N PRO A 11 -0.33 10.43 10.91
CA PRO A 11 -1.12 11.05 9.85
C PRO A 11 -2.18 11.99 10.45
N PRO A 12 -2.59 13.03 9.71
CA PRO A 12 -3.68 13.89 10.14
C PRO A 12 -4.98 13.09 10.26
N ALA A 13 -5.89 13.57 11.10
CA ALA A 13 -7.24 13.03 11.15
C ALA A 13 -7.91 13.19 9.77
N ILE A 14 -8.44 12.09 9.27
CA ILE A 14 -9.18 12.03 8.01
C ILE A 14 -10.66 11.81 8.30
N VAL A 15 -11.51 12.43 7.49
CA VAL A 15 -12.96 12.28 7.60
C VAL A 15 -13.40 11.09 6.74
N GLY A 16 -14.10 10.14 7.36
CA GLY A 16 -14.62 8.96 6.68
C GLY A 16 -13.59 7.83 6.51
N GLN A 17 -14.00 6.81 5.76
CA GLN A 17 -13.19 5.61 5.47
C GLN A 17 -12.37 5.81 4.18
N PRO A 18 -11.03 5.74 4.22
CA PRO A 18 -10.20 5.78 3.02
C PRO A 18 -10.61 4.71 2.01
N GLN A 19 -10.79 5.08 0.75
CA GLN A 19 -11.07 4.12 -0.32
C GLN A 19 -9.84 3.88 -1.22
N ILE A 20 -8.90 4.83 -1.24
CA ILE A 20 -7.72 4.81 -2.10
C ILE A 20 -6.53 5.32 -1.29
N LEU A 21 -5.39 4.63 -1.38
CA LEU A 21 -4.10 5.12 -0.92
C LEU A 21 -3.14 5.22 -2.11
N ILE A 22 -2.28 6.24 -2.08
CA ILE A 22 -1.15 6.38 -2.98
C ILE A 22 0.11 6.28 -2.13
N VAL A 23 0.95 5.29 -2.39
CA VAL A 23 2.14 5.00 -1.59
C VAL A 23 3.37 4.80 -2.46
N PRO A 24 4.57 5.13 -1.98
CA PRO A 24 5.81 4.80 -2.66
C PRO A 24 6.10 3.29 -2.61
N HIS A 25 6.80 2.77 -3.62
CA HIS A 25 7.16 1.35 -3.74
C HIS A 25 8.68 1.08 -3.77
N ALA A 26 9.49 2.04 -3.30
CA ALA A 26 10.92 1.80 -3.11
C ALA A 26 11.17 0.82 -1.95
N GLY A 27 12.43 0.38 -1.78
CA GLY A 27 12.80 -0.50 -0.67
C GLY A 27 12.49 0.13 0.69
N TYR A 28 12.14 -0.71 1.69
CA TYR A 28 11.63 -0.26 2.98
C TYR A 28 12.51 0.76 3.70
N VAL A 29 13.83 0.59 3.66
CA VAL A 29 14.80 1.53 4.26
C VAL A 29 14.68 2.96 3.71
N PHE A 30 14.12 3.13 2.51
CA PHE A 30 13.95 4.43 1.85
C PHE A 30 12.54 4.99 2.01
N SER A 31 11.51 4.15 1.92
CA SER A 31 10.13 4.63 1.74
C SER A 31 9.11 4.12 2.76
N ALA A 32 9.44 3.16 3.63
CA ALA A 32 8.47 2.58 4.56
C ALA A 32 7.90 3.62 5.53
N GLY A 33 8.72 4.57 6.02
CA GLY A 33 8.25 5.66 6.87
C GLY A 33 7.19 6.54 6.18
N THR A 34 7.34 6.80 4.88
CA THR A 34 6.34 7.57 4.10
C THR A 34 5.08 6.74 3.87
N ALA A 35 5.23 5.47 3.46
CA ALA A 35 4.09 4.57 3.25
C ALA A 35 3.27 4.35 4.54
N ALA A 36 3.93 4.32 5.71
CA ALA A 36 3.28 4.15 7.01
C ALA A 36 2.29 5.26 7.34
N TYR A 37 2.50 6.50 6.88
CA TYR A 37 1.50 7.57 7.04
C TYR A 37 0.18 7.21 6.36
N ALA A 38 0.23 6.65 5.15
CA ALA A 38 -0.98 6.24 4.43
C ALA A 38 -1.61 5.00 5.08
N PHE A 39 -0.85 3.94 5.31
CA PHE A 39 -1.38 2.69 5.86
C PHE A 39 -1.97 2.84 7.27
N LYS A 40 -1.39 3.70 8.12
CA LYS A 40 -1.92 3.92 9.48
C LYS A 40 -3.34 4.50 9.47
N THR A 41 -3.74 5.21 8.41
CA THR A 41 -5.11 5.72 8.26
C THR A 41 -6.16 4.62 8.14
N LEU A 42 -5.77 3.40 7.78
CA LEU A 42 -6.68 2.26 7.61
C LEU A 42 -7.03 1.53 8.91
N LYS A 43 -6.30 1.79 10.01
CA LYS A 43 -6.28 0.95 11.23
C LYS A 43 -7.66 0.56 11.80
N ASN A 44 -8.67 1.40 11.63
CA ASN A 44 -10.00 1.22 12.21
C ASN A 44 -11.07 0.82 11.19
N PHE A 45 -10.65 0.42 10.00
CA PHE A 45 -11.54 0.06 8.90
C PHE A 45 -11.25 -1.36 8.42
N LEU A 46 -12.30 -2.07 8.03
CA LEU A 46 -12.22 -3.39 7.44
C LEU A 46 -12.51 -3.29 5.94
N TYR A 47 -11.78 -4.09 5.17
CA TYR A 47 -11.91 -4.16 3.72
C TYR A 47 -11.91 -5.63 3.31
N ASP A 48 -12.96 -6.07 2.62
CA ASP A 48 -13.06 -7.44 2.11
C ASP A 48 -12.23 -7.64 0.83
N THR A 49 -11.93 -6.55 0.12
CA THR A 49 -11.20 -6.58 -1.14
C THR A 49 -10.26 -5.38 -1.24
N VAL A 50 -8.99 -5.66 -1.54
CA VAL A 50 -7.96 -4.65 -1.79
C VAL A 50 -7.39 -4.88 -3.18
N ILE A 51 -7.42 -3.86 -4.02
CA ILE A 51 -6.86 -3.90 -5.37
C ILE A 51 -5.50 -3.17 -5.33
N ILE A 52 -4.44 -3.87 -5.68
CA ILE A 52 -3.10 -3.29 -5.78
C ILE A 52 -2.83 -2.98 -7.26
N LEU A 53 -2.63 -1.69 -7.55
CA LEU A 53 -2.27 -1.21 -8.87
C LEU A 53 -0.82 -0.74 -8.85
N GLY A 54 -0.04 -1.17 -9.83
CA GLY A 54 1.36 -0.80 -9.98
C GLY A 54 1.75 -0.66 -11.45
N SER A 55 2.77 0.15 -11.72
CA SER A 55 3.32 0.29 -13.06
C SER A 55 4.30 -0.84 -13.37
N SER A 56 4.25 -1.33 -14.61
CA SER A 56 5.29 -2.21 -15.13
C SER A 56 6.55 -1.40 -15.44
N HIS A 57 7.66 -1.78 -14.82
CA HIS A 57 8.97 -1.16 -15.07
C HIS A 57 9.82 -1.96 -16.07
N ASN A 58 9.42 -3.19 -16.39
CA ASN A 58 10.21 -4.11 -17.20
C ASN A 58 9.66 -4.29 -18.62
N TYR A 59 8.34 -4.17 -18.79
CA TYR A 59 7.66 -4.45 -20.05
C TYR A 59 6.57 -3.40 -20.35
N PRO A 60 6.38 -3.01 -21.62
CA PRO A 60 5.24 -2.20 -22.01
C PRO A 60 3.95 -2.98 -21.80
N VAL A 61 2.93 -2.31 -21.28
CA VAL A 61 1.58 -2.86 -21.09
C VAL A 61 0.61 -1.92 -21.79
N ASP A 62 -0.18 -2.46 -22.72
CA ASP A 62 -1.33 -1.76 -23.30
C ASP A 62 -2.58 -2.15 -22.51
N GLY A 63 -3.27 -1.16 -21.93
CA GLY A 63 -4.38 -1.39 -21.01
C GLY A 63 -3.94 -1.90 -19.62
N LEU A 64 -4.50 -3.04 -19.19
CA LEU A 64 -4.28 -3.62 -17.86
C LEU A 64 -3.82 -5.07 -17.97
N ALA A 65 -2.85 -5.45 -17.13
CA ALA A 65 -2.44 -6.83 -16.93
C ALA A 65 -2.96 -7.33 -15.57
N LEU A 66 -3.60 -8.49 -15.57
CA LEU A 66 -4.07 -9.15 -14.36
C LEU A 66 -3.09 -10.26 -13.96
N TYR A 67 -2.80 -10.37 -12.66
CA TYR A 67 -2.04 -11.49 -12.13
C TYR A 67 -2.81 -12.80 -12.31
N ASN A 68 -2.20 -13.80 -12.95
CA ASN A 68 -2.84 -15.09 -13.27
C ASN A 68 -2.53 -16.20 -12.24
N GLY A 69 -2.20 -15.84 -11.00
CA GLY A 69 -1.98 -16.79 -9.91
C GLY A 69 -3.05 -16.67 -8.83
N ASP A 70 -3.16 -17.70 -7.98
CA ASP A 70 -4.19 -17.77 -6.94
C ASP A 70 -3.85 -16.94 -5.69
N ALA A 71 -2.56 -16.76 -5.40
CA ALA A 71 -2.09 -16.05 -4.21
C ALA A 71 -0.68 -15.49 -4.39
N VAL A 72 -0.37 -14.42 -3.64
CA VAL A 72 0.97 -13.85 -3.54
C VAL A 72 1.49 -14.13 -2.13
N ALA A 73 2.63 -14.81 -2.03
CA ALA A 73 3.26 -15.07 -0.74
C ALA A 73 3.85 -13.78 -0.14
N THR A 74 3.67 -13.61 1.17
CA THR A 74 4.35 -12.61 1.98
C THR A 74 5.27 -13.31 2.99
N PRO A 75 6.30 -12.64 3.52
CA PRO A 75 7.13 -13.19 4.60
C PRO A 75 6.35 -13.63 5.83
#